data_AF-A0A938CF34-F1
#
_entry.id   AF-A0A938CF34-F1
#
_cell.length_a   1.000
_cell.length_b   1.000
_cell.length_c   1.000
_cell.angle_alpha   90.00
_cell.angle_beta   90.00
_cell.angle_gamma   90.00
#
_symmetry.space_group_name_H-M   'P 1'
#
loop_
_entity.id
_entity.type
_entity.pdbx_description
1 polymer ?
#
loop_
_entity_poly.entity_id
_entity_poly.type
_entity_poly.pdbx_seq_one_letter_code
_entity_poly.pdbx_strand_id
1 'polypeptide(L)'
;TYFAFPDIHWQKIRTNNPLERIMKEIRRRTRVVGAFPDGQSCLNLAAARLRYIAGSAWSARCYMNMRPLYQPQVPQSGAAA
;
A
#
# COMPACT_ATOMS: atom_id res chain seq x y z
N THR A 1 -18.57 5.87 -2.04
CA THR A 1 -18.47 4.60 -1.30
C THR A 1 -17.67 3.60 -2.10
N TYR A 2 -16.87 2.71 -1.48
CA TYR A 2 -15.98 1.79 -2.21
C TYR A 2 -16.69 0.82 -3.17
N PHE A 3 -18.01 0.64 -3.01
CA PHE A 3 -18.87 -0.12 -3.93
C PHE A 3 -18.99 0.46 -5.34
N ALA A 4 -18.55 1.71 -5.56
CA ALA A 4 -18.53 2.31 -6.89
C ALA A 4 -17.40 1.75 -7.80
N PHE A 5 -16.48 0.97 -7.22
CA PHE A 5 -15.39 0.33 -7.95
C PHE A 5 -15.75 -1.14 -8.25
N PRO A 6 -15.03 -1.80 -9.18
CA PRO A 6 -15.13 -3.25 -9.37
C PRO A 6 -14.93 -4.00 -8.05
N ASP A 7 -15.65 -5.09 -7.88
CA ASP A 7 -15.61 -6.00 -6.72
C ASP A 7 -14.19 -6.49 -6.39
N ILE A 8 -13.39 -6.75 -7.43
CA ILE A 8 -11.96 -7.12 -7.33
C ILE A 8 -11.14 -6.05 -6.55
N HIS A 9 -11.59 -4.79 -6.55
CA HIS A 9 -10.90 -3.68 -5.89
C HIS A 9 -11.40 -3.42 -4.47
N TRP A 10 -12.57 -3.91 -4.07
CA TRP A 10 -13.17 -3.58 -2.77
C TRP A 10 -12.26 -3.93 -1.60
N GLN A 11 -11.68 -5.14 -1.60
CA GLN A 11 -10.80 -5.57 -0.51
C GLN A 11 -9.53 -4.71 -0.40
N LYS A 12 -8.99 -4.25 -1.53
CA LYS A 12 -7.78 -3.41 -1.59
C LYS A 12 -8.07 -1.96 -1.21
N ILE A 13 -9.24 -1.43 -1.55
CA ILE A 13 -9.66 -0.06 -1.22
C ILE A 13 -10.13 0.02 0.24
N ARG A 14 -10.81 -1.02 0.75
CA ARG A 14 -11.32 -1.08 2.12
C ARG A 14 -10.21 -1.17 3.16
N THR A 15 -9.06 -1.74 2.81
CA THR A 15 -7.98 -2.04 3.77
C THR A 15 -6.76 -1.16 3.54
N ASN A 16 -6.09 -0.76 4.63
CA ASN A 16 -4.90 0.09 4.60
C ASN A 16 -3.60 -0.68 4.90
N ASN A 17 -3.64 -2.01 4.77
CA ASN A 17 -2.57 -2.93 5.12
C ASN A 17 -1.17 -2.56 4.56
N PRO A 18 -1.00 -2.19 3.27
CA PRO A 18 0.33 -1.81 2.77
C PRO A 18 0.88 -0.54 3.43
N LEU A 19 0.04 0.46 3.68
CA LEU A 19 0.44 1.70 4.35
C LEU A 19 0.81 1.44 5.82
N GLU A 20 0.01 0.64 6.51
CA GLU A 20 0.27 0.21 7.89
C GLU A 20 1.59 -0.54 8.00
N ARG A 21 1.89 -1.43 7.04
CA ARG A 21 3.16 -2.15 6.97
C ARG A 21 4.34 -1.20 6.79
N ILE A 22 4.23 -0.20 5.91
CA ILE A 22 5.28 0.83 5.72
C ILE A 22 5.48 1.61 7.01
N MET A 23 4.41 2.12 7.62
CA MET A 23 4.50 2.90 8.86
C MET A 23 5.05 2.09 10.03
N LYS A 24 4.73 0.80 10.11
CA LYS A 24 5.27 -0.11 11.13
C LYS A 24 6.77 -0.27 10.97
N GLU A 25 7.25 -0.41 9.74
CA GLU A 25 8.68 -0.53 9.45
C GLU A 25 9.45 0.77 9.69
N ILE A 26 8.87 1.92 9.34
CA ILE A 26 9.43 3.23 9.69
C ILE A 26 9.55 3.37 11.21
N ARG A 27 8.46 3.09 11.95
CA ARG A 27 8.47 3.10 13.43
C ARG A 27 9.48 2.14 14.04
N ARG A 28 9.64 0.94 13.46
CA ARG A 28 10.63 -0.04 13.92
C ARG A 28 12.06 0.52 13.80
N ARG A 29 12.37 1.22 12.70
CA ARG A 29 13.71 1.80 12.47
C ARG A 29 13.95 3.08 13.28
N THR A 30 12.94 3.93 13.44
CA THR A 30 13.08 5.12 14.29
C THR A 30 13.25 4.76 15.76
N ARG A 31 12.62 3.67 16.24
CA ARG A 31 12.78 3.19 17.62
C ARG A 31 14.21 2.79 17.99
N VAL A 32 15.01 2.32 17.03
CA VAL A 32 16.42 1.94 17.27
C VAL A 32 17.29 3.17 17.55
N VAL A 33 16.98 4.31 16.94
CA VAL A 33 17.75 5.55 17.11
C VAL A 33 17.49 6.20 18.47
N GLY A 34 16.29 5.99 19.05
CA GLY A 34 15.92 6.51 20.36
C GLY A 34 15.60 8.01 20.36
N ALA A 35 16.62 8.85 20.14
CA ALA A 35 16.50 10.30 20.05
C ALA A 35 17.22 10.82 18.80
N PHE A 36 16.52 11.61 17.98
CA PHE A 36 17.12 12.24 16.80
C PHE A 36 17.70 13.60 17.17
N PRO A 37 18.85 13.98 16.57
CA PRO A 37 19.46 15.29 16.80
C PRO A 37 18.65 16.43 16.16
N ASP A 38 17.88 16.15 15.10
CA ASP A 38 17.00 17.10 14.42
C ASP A 38 15.85 16.40 13.68
N GLY A 39 14.76 17.14 13.43
CA GLY A 39 13.59 16.67 12.66
C GLY A 39 13.95 16.22 11.24
N GLN A 40 14.92 16.86 10.56
CA GLN A 40 15.34 16.43 9.23
C GLN A 40 16.06 15.09 9.24
N SER A 41 16.77 14.77 10.31
CA SER A 41 17.44 13.46 10.42
C SER A 41 16.41 12.32 10.51
N CYS A 42 15.30 12.54 11.20
CA CYS A 42 14.17 11.61 11.24
C CYS A 42 13.51 11.45 9.85
N LEU A 43 13.26 12.57 9.17
CA LEU A 43 12.69 12.58 7.82
C LEU A 43 13.60 11.84 6.82
N ASN A 44 14.91 12.08 6.86
CA ASN A 44 15.88 11.42 6.00
C ASN A 44 15.89 9.89 6.21
N LEU A 45 15.78 9.41 7.46
CA LEU A 45 15.68 7.98 7.74
C LEU A 45 14.40 7.38 7.13
N ALA A 46 13.27 8.06 7.29
CA ALA A 46 12.01 7.63 6.70
C ALA A 46 12.09 7.61 5.17
N ALA A 47 12.64 8.66 4.55
CA ALA A 47 12.84 8.79 3.12
C ALA A 47 13.78 7.70 2.56
N ALA A 48 14.91 7.43 3.24
CA ALA A 48 15.82 6.35 2.87
C ALA A 48 15.10 4.99 2.91
N ARG A 49 14.22 4.77 3.91
CA ARG A 49 13.43 3.54 3.97
C ARG A 49 12.42 3.44 2.83
N LEU A 50 11.71 4.51 2.52
CA LEU A 50 10.78 4.55 1.40
C LEU A 50 11.48 4.30 0.07
N ARG A 51 12.67 4.90 -0.15
CA ARG A 51 13.48 4.69 -1.35
C ARG A 51 13.93 3.23 -1.50
N TYR A 52 14.35 2.59 -0.42
CA TYR A 52 14.67 1.16 -0.44
C TYR A 52 13.46 0.31 -0.85
N ILE A 53 12.29 0.63 -0.31
CA ILE A 53 11.05 -0.08 -0.61
C ILE A 53 10.67 0.12 -2.09
N ALA A 54 10.78 1.35 -2.61
CA ALA A 54 10.53 1.70 -3.99
C ALA A 54 11.49 0.99 -4.98
N GLY A 55 12.75 0.77 -4.57
CA GLY A 55 13.73 0.00 -5.35
C GLY A 55 13.61 -1.52 -5.19
N SER A 56 12.74 -2.01 -4.31
CA SER A 56 12.56 -3.44 -4.07
C SER A 56 11.51 -4.06 -5.00
N ALA A 57 11.54 -5.39 -5.13
CA ALA A 57 10.54 -6.17 -5.88
C ALA A 57 9.09 -5.94 -5.39
N TRP A 58 8.90 -5.34 -4.21
CA TRP A 58 7.58 -4.96 -3.71
C TRP A 58 6.94 -3.83 -4.53
N SER A 59 7.74 -2.87 -4.99
CA SER A 59 7.31 -1.77 -5.87
C SER A 59 6.99 -2.25 -7.28
N ALA A 60 7.72 -3.27 -7.77
CA ALA A 60 7.55 -3.80 -9.12
C ALA A 60 6.23 -4.58 -9.32
N ARG A 61 5.55 -4.98 -8.24
CA ARG A 61 4.29 -5.72 -8.33
C ARG A 61 3.13 -4.74 -8.51
N CYS A 62 2.32 -4.94 -9.55
CA CYS A 62 1.08 -4.20 -9.74
C CYS A 62 0.12 -4.48 -8.57
N TYR A 63 0.01 -3.52 -7.65
CA TYR A 63 -0.87 -3.63 -6.48
C TYR A 63 -2.34 -3.66 -6.89
N MET A 64 -2.75 -2.82 -7.85
CA MET A 64 -4.10 -2.78 -8.39
C MET A 64 -4.06 -2.80 -9.91
N ASN A 65 -4.94 -3.60 -10.53
CA ASN A 65 -5.06 -3.64 -11.98
C ASN A 65 -6.10 -2.61 -12.39
N MET A 66 -5.75 -1.68 -13.27
CA MET A 66 -6.69 -0.60 -13.66
C MET A 66 -7.61 -1.00 -14.83
N ARG A 67 -7.37 -2.14 -15.50
CA ARG A 67 -8.16 -2.57 -16.67
C ARG A 67 -9.66 -2.77 -16.35
N PRO A 68 -10.04 -3.35 -15.19
CA PRO A 68 -11.46 -3.54 -14.83
C PRO A 68 -12.25 -2.24 -14.63
N LEU A 69 -11.60 -1.08 -14.55
CA LEU A 69 -12.29 0.22 -14.47
C LEU A 69 -12.90 0.65 -15.80
N TYR A 70 -12.32 0.20 -16.92
CA TYR A 70 -12.71 0.60 -18.28
C TYR A 70 -13.52 -0.49 -18.99
N GLN A 71 -13.63 -1.68 -18.40
CA GLN A 71 -14.46 -2.75 -18.92
C GLN A 71 -15.88 -2.67 -18.36
N PRO A 72 -16.92 -2.95 -19.18
CA PRO A 72 -18.26 -3.17 -18.67
C PRO A 72 -18.21 -4.24 -17.58
N GLN A 73 -18.87 -3.98 -16.45
CA GLN A 73 -18.97 -4.96 -15.37
C GLN A 73 -19.72 -6.17 -15.92
N VAL A 74 -19.02 -7.25 -16.23
CA VAL A 74 -19.67 -8.53 -16.53
C VAL A 74 -20.28 -8.98 -15.20
N PRO A 75 -21.60 -9.15 -15.09
CA PRO A 75 -22.18 -9.70 -13.88
C PRO A 75 -21.49 -11.02 -13.59
N GLN A 76 -20.96 -11.20 -12.38
CA GLN A 76 -20.46 -12.50 -11.95
C GLN A 76 -21.65 -13.46 -11.84
N SER A 77 -22.07 -14.04 -12.95
CA SER A 77 -22.96 -15.19 -12.99
C SER A 77 -22.14 -16.42 -12.63
N GLY A 78 -22.29 -16.91 -11.39
CA GLY A 78 -21.79 -18.25 -11.03
C GLY A 78 -21.16 -18.38 -9.64
N ALA A 79 -21.95 -18.19 -8.59
CA ALA A 79 -21.75 -18.91 -7.32
C ALA A 79 -23.12 -19.27 -6.75
N ALA A 80 -23.86 -20.08 -7.51
CA ALA A 80 -25.00 -20.84 -7.03
C ALA A 80 -24.61 -22.33 -7.11
N ALA A 81 -24.25 -22.90 -5.96
CA ALA A 81 -24.34 -24.31 -5.54
C ALA A 81 -23.52 -24.48 -4.26
#